data_AF-A0A3M1G532-F1
#
_entry.id   AF-A0A3M1G532-F1
#
_cell.length_a   1.000
_cell.length_b   1.000
_cell.length_c   1.000
_cell.angle_alpha   90.00
_cell.angle_beta   90.00
_cell.angle_gamma   90.00
#
_symmetry.space_group_name_H-M   'P 1'
#
loop_
_entity.id
_entity.type
_entity.pdbx_description
1 polymer ?
#
loop_
_entity_poly.entity_id
_entity_poly.type
_entity_poly.pdbx_seq_one_letter_code
_entity_poly.pdbx_strand_id
1 'polypeptide(L)'
;SFAANWKHWGPYLSERAWGTVREDYSEHGDAWNYFPHDHARSRAYRWNEDGLAGISDRNQYLCFALTLWNGRDPILKERLFGLTGPEGNHGEDVKEVYFYLDNTPTHSYMKMLYKYPQAAFPYAELVEENRRRGLQDFEYELLDTGVFDEDRYFDVFVEYAKAGPDDILARIRIVNRGPEAAACRVLPTLWFRNTWSWGYPDGPMGDAPGKPRLRAVGEADGVHAIAAQHSTLGPYTLYAEGAKGLLFTENETNQARLFSVANPPPFSKDAFHRYLIQGESSAVNPSQTGTKAAADYPLRLPAGGEATLRLRLVQGENAAPFDDFDAIFAQRQAEADEFYARVQSPKLSDDARAVQRQALAGMLWSKQLYYYDIPQWLNGDPAGPPPPAARKQGRNHDWEHLNNFDVISMPDAWEYPWYATWDLAFHCIPLAMVDID
;
A
#
# COMPACT_ATOMS: atom_id res chain seq x y z
N SER A 1 30.38 15.82 -1.65
CA SER A 1 28.93 15.66 -1.81
C SER A 1 28.47 14.67 -0.76
N PHE A 2 27.64 15.09 0.19
CA PHE A 2 26.87 14.11 0.94
C PHE A 2 25.89 13.51 -0.06
N ALA A 3 25.98 12.20 -0.31
CA ALA A 3 25.19 11.52 -1.33
C ALA A 3 23.69 11.76 -1.08
N ALA A 4 22.96 12.11 -2.14
CA ALA A 4 21.52 12.33 -2.06
C ALA A 4 20.81 11.06 -1.55
N ASN A 5 19.85 11.18 -0.62
CA ASN A 5 19.18 10.05 0.02
C ASN A 5 18.10 9.41 -0.88
N TRP A 6 18.51 8.73 -1.96
CA TRP A 6 17.58 8.12 -2.92
C TRP A 6 16.61 7.10 -2.30
N LYS A 7 17.00 6.45 -1.20
CA LYS A 7 16.17 5.51 -0.43
C LYS A 7 15.19 6.21 0.51
N HIS A 8 15.06 7.55 0.46
CA HIS A 8 14.07 8.27 1.25
C HIS A 8 12.65 7.79 0.89
N TRP A 9 12.33 7.66 -0.39
CA TRP A 9 11.07 7.07 -0.85
C TRP A 9 11.27 5.66 -1.38
N GLY A 10 10.32 4.76 -1.19
CA GLY A 10 10.40 3.39 -1.68
C GLY A 10 9.12 2.61 -1.43
N PRO A 11 9.08 1.32 -1.79
CA PRO A 11 7.91 0.46 -1.66
C PRO A 11 7.73 -0.03 -0.21
N TYR A 12 7.80 0.88 0.76
CA TYR A 12 7.90 0.54 2.19
C TYR A 12 6.55 0.27 2.87
N LEU A 13 5.46 0.28 2.09
CA LEU A 13 4.15 -0.17 2.52
C LEU A 13 4.07 -1.68 2.47
N SER A 14 3.34 -2.26 3.43
CA SER A 14 3.00 -3.68 3.34
C SER A 14 1.87 -3.89 2.34
N GLU A 15 1.75 -5.09 1.77
CA GLU A 15 0.52 -5.48 1.06
C GLU A 15 -0.58 -5.92 2.05
N ARG A 16 -0.20 -6.21 3.31
CA ARG A 16 -1.10 -6.54 4.43
C ARG A 16 -0.61 -6.00 5.77
N ALA A 17 -1.43 -5.20 6.46
CA ALA A 17 -1.18 -4.76 7.83
C ALA A 17 -2.21 -5.29 8.85
N TRP A 18 -3.34 -5.81 8.38
CA TRP A 18 -4.36 -6.45 9.21
C TRP A 18 -3.95 -7.89 9.60
N GLY A 19 -4.54 -8.41 10.67
CA GLY A 19 -4.30 -9.78 11.14
C GLY A 19 -2.88 -10.04 11.69
N THR A 20 -2.14 -8.99 12.07
CA THR A 20 -0.74 -9.11 12.51
C THR A 20 -0.59 -9.11 14.03
N VAL A 21 0.48 -9.74 14.52
CA VAL A 21 0.83 -9.77 15.96
C VAL A 21 0.96 -8.36 16.55
N ARG A 22 1.48 -7.40 15.79
CA ARG A 22 1.69 -6.03 16.25
C ARG A 22 0.34 -5.32 16.45
N GLU A 23 -0.63 -5.61 15.60
CA GLU A 23 -2.00 -5.09 15.68
C GLU A 23 -2.90 -5.89 16.62
N ASP A 24 -2.41 -6.99 17.22
CA ASP A 24 -3.18 -7.83 18.14
C ASP A 24 -3.26 -7.20 19.53
N TYR A 25 -4.48 -6.84 19.92
CA TYR A 25 -4.75 -6.40 21.28
C TYR A 25 -5.77 -7.26 22.03
N SER A 26 -6.01 -8.49 21.57
CA SER A 26 -6.87 -9.48 22.23
C SER A 26 -6.28 -9.99 23.56
N GLU A 27 -7.11 -10.66 24.35
CA GLU A 27 -6.70 -11.26 25.63
C GLU A 27 -5.85 -12.53 25.45
N HIS A 28 -6.06 -13.27 24.36
CA HIS A 28 -5.51 -14.62 24.18
C HIS A 28 -4.55 -14.76 22.99
N GLY A 29 -4.11 -13.65 22.37
CA GLY A 29 -3.16 -13.72 21.26
C GLY A 29 -3.79 -14.08 19.91
N ASP A 30 -5.04 -13.69 19.69
CA ASP A 30 -5.83 -13.95 18.48
C ASP A 30 -5.72 -12.80 17.47
N ALA A 31 -4.52 -12.64 16.89
CA ALA A 31 -4.21 -11.57 15.95
C ALA A 31 -5.16 -11.52 14.74
N TRP A 32 -5.49 -12.68 14.19
CA TRP A 32 -6.30 -12.81 12.98
C TRP A 32 -7.73 -12.32 13.18
N ASN A 33 -8.38 -12.67 14.29
CA ASN A 33 -9.75 -12.24 14.54
C ASN A 33 -9.85 -10.87 15.24
N TYR A 34 -8.77 -10.40 15.88
CA TYR A 34 -8.78 -9.12 16.58
C TYR A 34 -8.81 -7.90 15.62
N PHE A 35 -8.03 -7.96 14.55
CA PHE A 35 -8.01 -6.95 13.51
C PHE A 35 -8.12 -7.62 12.12
N PRO A 36 -9.30 -8.16 11.77
CA PRO A 36 -9.50 -8.88 10.52
C PRO A 36 -9.51 -7.93 9.31
N HIS A 37 -9.42 -8.50 8.11
CA HIS A 37 -9.53 -7.78 6.84
C HIS A 37 -10.75 -6.85 6.77
N ASP A 38 -11.90 -7.24 7.36
CA ASP A 38 -13.11 -6.41 7.32
C ASP A 38 -12.92 -5.04 7.99
N HIS A 39 -12.12 -5.01 9.06
CA HIS A 39 -11.84 -3.80 9.82
C HIS A 39 -10.81 -2.91 9.11
N ALA A 40 -9.94 -3.46 8.27
CA ALA A 40 -8.79 -2.78 7.64
C ALA A 40 -9.13 -1.46 6.94
N ARG A 41 -10.30 -1.41 6.27
CA ARG A 41 -10.78 -0.20 5.57
C ARG A 41 -11.35 0.88 6.50
N SER A 42 -11.74 0.50 7.71
CA SER A 42 -12.42 1.37 8.68
C SER A 42 -11.61 1.65 9.93
N ARG A 43 -10.51 0.94 10.19
CA ARG A 43 -9.66 1.09 11.38
C ARG A 43 -8.28 1.61 10.98
N ALA A 44 -7.81 2.67 11.64
CA ALA A 44 -6.44 3.15 11.47
C ALA A 44 -5.45 2.14 12.06
N TYR A 45 -4.34 1.92 11.36
CA TYR A 45 -3.27 1.05 11.83
C TYR A 45 -2.38 1.81 12.79
N ARG A 46 -1.81 1.09 13.77
CA ARG A 46 -0.95 1.65 14.81
C ARG A 46 0.52 1.59 14.46
N TRP A 47 0.95 0.49 13.84
CA TRP A 47 2.37 0.19 13.67
C TRP A 47 2.88 0.52 12.27
N ASN A 48 2.10 0.26 11.24
CA ASN A 48 2.45 0.57 9.86
C ASN A 48 1.19 0.94 9.07
N GLU A 49 1.27 0.88 7.75
CA GLU A 49 0.19 1.05 6.79
C GLU A 49 0.36 0.00 5.69
N ASP A 50 -0.74 -0.33 5.03
CA ASP A 50 -0.75 -1.16 3.83
C ASP A 50 -1.32 -0.39 2.63
N GLY A 51 -1.04 -0.87 1.43
CA GLY A 51 -1.60 -0.29 0.21
C GLY A 51 -1.15 -1.00 -1.07
N LEU A 52 -2.09 -1.19 -2.00
CA LEU A 52 -1.84 -1.83 -3.29
C LEU A 52 -0.83 -1.04 -4.12
N ALA A 53 0.28 -1.69 -4.48
CA ALA A 53 1.38 -1.10 -5.24
C ALA A 53 1.93 0.17 -4.57
N GLY A 54 1.94 0.20 -3.23
CA GLY A 54 2.17 1.39 -2.44
C GLY A 54 3.64 1.81 -2.29
N ILE A 55 3.85 3.10 -2.10
CA ILE A 55 5.13 3.70 -1.70
C ILE A 55 4.94 4.61 -0.48
N SER A 56 6.01 4.83 0.26
CA SER A 56 6.06 5.85 1.32
C SER A 56 7.45 6.44 1.47
N ASP A 57 7.57 7.52 2.24
CA ASP A 57 8.86 7.88 2.81
C ASP A 57 9.34 6.78 3.79
N ARG A 58 10.63 6.77 4.11
CA ARG A 58 11.30 5.74 4.92
C ARG A 58 10.70 5.61 6.34
N ASN A 59 10.15 6.69 6.89
CA ASN A 59 9.50 6.69 8.19
C ASN A 59 7.97 6.47 8.09
N GLN A 60 7.47 6.29 6.87
CA GLN A 60 6.07 6.09 6.52
C GLN A 60 5.18 7.16 7.15
N TYR A 61 5.59 8.42 7.09
CA TYR A 61 4.75 9.54 7.45
C TYR A 61 3.71 9.79 6.38
N LEU A 62 4.14 9.88 5.11
CA LEU A 62 3.32 10.10 3.94
C LEU A 62 3.35 8.86 3.04
N CYS A 63 2.16 8.38 2.71
CA CYS A 63 1.92 7.16 1.97
C CYS A 63 1.17 7.48 0.68
N PHE A 64 1.52 6.79 -0.41
CA PHE A 64 0.81 6.86 -1.69
C PHE A 64 0.60 5.45 -2.23
N ALA A 65 -0.63 5.13 -2.63
CA ALA A 65 -0.95 3.82 -3.21
C ALA A 65 -2.16 3.91 -4.14
N LEU A 66 -2.39 2.80 -4.85
CA LEU A 66 -3.52 2.67 -5.75
C LEU A 66 -4.78 2.25 -4.99
N THR A 67 -5.93 2.74 -5.43
CA THR A 67 -7.23 2.19 -5.05
C THR A 67 -8.09 2.01 -6.28
N LEU A 68 -8.75 0.86 -6.41
CA LEU A 68 -9.54 0.49 -7.59
C LEU A 68 -10.98 0.12 -7.23
N TRP A 69 -11.88 0.33 -8.20
CA TRP A 69 -13.25 -0.18 -8.13
C TRP A 69 -13.80 -0.46 -9.53
N ASN A 70 -14.14 -1.71 -9.80
CA ASN A 70 -14.76 -2.18 -11.05
C ASN A 70 -16.26 -1.81 -11.17
N GLY A 71 -16.82 -1.11 -10.18
CA GLY A 71 -18.24 -0.77 -10.12
C GLY A 71 -19.15 -1.90 -9.60
N ARG A 72 -18.58 -3.05 -9.25
CA ARG A 72 -19.29 -4.25 -8.80
C ARG A 72 -18.83 -4.76 -7.44
N ASP A 73 -17.56 -4.53 -7.09
CA ASP A 73 -17.01 -5.00 -5.83
C ASP A 73 -17.76 -4.37 -4.63
N PRO A 74 -17.98 -5.15 -3.56
CA PRO A 74 -18.63 -4.67 -2.34
C PRO A 74 -17.72 -3.75 -1.50
N ILE A 75 -16.42 -3.72 -1.81
CA ILE A 75 -15.40 -2.89 -1.18
C ILE A 75 -14.47 -2.29 -2.23
N LEU A 76 -13.78 -1.21 -1.90
CA LEU A 76 -12.72 -0.69 -2.75
C LEU A 76 -11.49 -1.58 -2.61
N LYS A 77 -10.80 -1.84 -3.73
CA LYS A 77 -9.54 -2.58 -3.73
C LYS A 77 -8.41 -1.61 -3.37
N GLU A 78 -8.19 -1.43 -2.07
CA GLU A 78 -7.10 -0.61 -1.51
C GLU A 78 -5.83 -1.44 -1.20
N ARG A 79 -5.96 -2.76 -1.08
CA ARG A 79 -4.93 -3.70 -0.65
C ARG A 79 -5.24 -5.10 -1.20
N LEU A 80 -4.25 -5.97 -1.22
CA LEU A 80 -4.43 -7.36 -1.61
C LEU A 80 -5.25 -8.14 -0.57
N PHE A 81 -6.17 -8.96 -1.05
CA PHE A 81 -6.96 -9.87 -0.23
C PHE A 81 -6.30 -11.24 -0.09
N GLY A 82 -6.60 -11.93 1.00
CA GLY A 82 -6.20 -13.32 1.21
C GLY A 82 -6.76 -13.86 2.52
N LEU A 83 -6.38 -15.08 2.83
CA LEU A 83 -6.87 -15.86 3.95
C LEU A 83 -5.95 -15.75 5.17
N THR A 84 -6.55 -15.74 6.35
CA THR A 84 -5.79 -15.93 7.60
C THR A 84 -5.38 -17.39 7.78
N GLY A 85 -4.45 -17.65 8.70
CA GLY A 85 -4.00 -19.01 9.01
C GLY A 85 -5.14 -20.01 9.29
N PRO A 86 -6.17 -19.65 10.08
CA PRO A 86 -7.33 -20.52 10.31
C PRO A 86 -8.30 -20.66 9.12
N GLU A 87 -8.18 -19.84 8.08
CA GLU A 87 -9.06 -19.83 6.92
C GLU A 87 -8.51 -20.63 5.74
N GLY A 88 -7.19 -20.65 5.55
CA GLY A 88 -6.53 -21.46 4.54
C GLY A 88 -6.24 -22.89 5.03
N ASN A 89 -6.33 -23.85 4.11
CA ASN A 89 -5.99 -25.24 4.39
C ASN A 89 -4.47 -25.44 4.58
N HIS A 90 -3.62 -24.57 4.04
CA HIS A 90 -2.16 -24.59 4.22
C HIS A 90 -1.59 -23.36 4.95
N GLY A 91 -2.45 -22.48 5.46
CA GLY A 91 -2.05 -21.33 6.28
C GLY A 91 -2.56 -20.00 5.73
N GLU A 92 -1.76 -18.95 5.89
CA GLU A 92 -2.04 -17.64 5.30
C GLU A 92 -1.76 -17.71 3.80
N ASP A 93 -2.63 -17.10 2.99
CA ASP A 93 -2.66 -17.38 1.56
C ASP A 93 -3.28 -16.20 0.80
N VAL A 94 -2.47 -15.52 -0.02
CA VAL A 94 -2.91 -14.35 -0.81
C VAL A 94 -3.74 -14.80 -2.01
N LYS A 95 -4.96 -14.28 -2.14
CA LYS A 95 -5.92 -14.69 -3.19
C LYS A 95 -5.97 -13.72 -4.35
N GLU A 96 -4.83 -13.14 -4.71
CA GLU A 96 -4.70 -12.09 -5.70
C GLU A 96 -3.63 -12.44 -6.72
N VAL A 97 -3.76 -11.89 -7.93
CA VAL A 97 -2.77 -12.13 -8.99
C VAL A 97 -2.01 -10.84 -9.29
N TYR A 98 -0.74 -10.80 -8.89
CA TYR A 98 0.13 -9.65 -9.04
C TYR A 98 1.58 -10.07 -9.28
N PHE A 99 2.35 -9.16 -9.85
CA PHE A 99 3.74 -9.39 -10.23
C PHE A 99 4.56 -8.13 -9.99
N TYR A 100 5.63 -8.25 -9.21
CA TYR A 100 6.70 -7.27 -9.23
C TYR A 100 7.49 -7.48 -10.52
N LEU A 101 7.51 -6.47 -11.39
CA LEU A 101 8.10 -6.56 -12.73
C LEU A 101 9.49 -5.93 -12.78
N ASP A 102 9.71 -4.87 -12.01
CA ASP A 102 10.98 -4.15 -12.00
C ASP A 102 11.17 -3.35 -10.73
N ASN A 103 12.43 -3.17 -10.33
CA ASN A 103 12.83 -2.29 -9.24
C ASN A 103 14.35 -2.06 -9.31
N THR A 104 14.82 -0.94 -8.79
CA THR A 104 16.25 -0.62 -8.64
C THR A 104 16.58 -0.43 -7.17
N PRO A 105 17.84 -0.60 -6.72
CA PRO A 105 18.23 -0.48 -5.31
C PRO A 105 17.88 0.88 -4.67
N THR A 106 17.96 1.92 -5.48
CA THR A 106 17.59 3.31 -5.14
C THR A 106 16.09 3.58 -5.27
N HIS A 107 15.31 2.59 -5.71
CA HIS A 107 13.90 2.69 -6.05
C HIS A 107 13.64 3.84 -7.04
N SER A 108 14.61 4.17 -7.90
CA SER A 108 14.50 5.26 -8.89
C SER A 108 13.67 4.88 -10.11
N TYR A 109 13.55 3.58 -10.38
CA TYR A 109 12.52 2.99 -11.24
C TYR A 109 11.92 1.79 -10.54
N MET A 110 10.59 1.67 -10.59
CA MET A 110 9.83 0.53 -10.06
C MET A 110 8.63 0.24 -10.95
N LYS A 111 8.25 -1.03 -11.07
CA LYS A 111 7.08 -1.47 -11.84
C LYS A 111 6.42 -2.69 -11.22
N MET A 112 5.10 -2.62 -11.06
CA MET A 112 4.25 -3.71 -10.63
C MET A 112 3.09 -3.89 -11.64
N LEU A 113 2.61 -5.12 -11.78
CA LEU A 113 1.38 -5.46 -12.47
C LEU A 113 0.41 -6.08 -11.48
N TYR A 114 -0.82 -5.60 -11.45
CA TYR A 114 -1.94 -6.22 -10.74
C TYR A 114 -3.03 -6.61 -11.75
N LYS A 115 -3.58 -7.82 -11.63
CA LYS A 115 -4.68 -8.30 -12.47
C LYS A 115 -6.00 -8.14 -11.72
N TYR A 116 -6.79 -7.16 -12.13
CA TYR A 116 -8.02 -6.80 -11.44
C TYR A 116 -9.27 -7.33 -12.17
N PRO A 117 -10.09 -8.22 -11.58
CA PRO A 117 -11.26 -8.74 -12.25
C PRO A 117 -12.33 -7.68 -12.57
N GLN A 118 -13.04 -7.85 -13.69
CA GLN A 118 -14.18 -7.00 -14.05
C GLN A 118 -15.47 -7.41 -13.34
N ALA A 119 -15.60 -8.70 -13.02
CA ALA A 119 -16.65 -9.23 -12.17
C ALA A 119 -16.41 -8.85 -10.70
N ALA A 120 -17.47 -8.93 -9.88
CA ALA A 120 -17.32 -8.75 -8.45
C ALA A 120 -16.34 -9.79 -7.89
N PHE A 121 -15.37 -9.34 -7.10
CA PHE A 121 -14.35 -10.21 -6.54
C PHE A 121 -14.97 -11.24 -5.57
N PRO A 122 -14.66 -12.54 -5.71
CA PRO A 122 -15.38 -13.64 -5.03
C PRO A 122 -14.89 -13.89 -3.59
N TYR A 123 -14.89 -12.86 -2.73
CA TYR A 123 -14.37 -12.93 -1.35
C TYR A 123 -14.96 -14.07 -0.52
N ALA A 124 -16.30 -14.20 -0.51
CA ALA A 124 -16.98 -15.19 0.33
C ALA A 124 -16.72 -16.62 -0.17
N GLU A 125 -16.73 -16.83 -1.47
CA GLU A 125 -16.46 -18.15 -2.08
C GLU A 125 -15.05 -18.63 -1.76
N LEU A 126 -14.04 -17.77 -1.91
CA LEU A 126 -12.64 -18.09 -1.57
C LEU A 126 -12.49 -18.52 -0.10
N VAL A 127 -13.14 -17.82 0.82
CA VAL A 127 -13.10 -18.15 2.25
C VAL A 127 -13.85 -19.45 2.55
N GLU A 128 -15.07 -19.60 2.03
CA GLU A 128 -15.94 -20.74 2.33
C GLU A 128 -15.39 -22.05 1.78
N GLU A 129 -14.84 -22.04 0.57
CA GLU A 129 -14.31 -23.24 -0.07
C GLU A 129 -13.01 -23.68 0.58
N ASN A 130 -12.07 -22.77 0.84
CA ASN A 130 -10.81 -23.13 1.51
C ASN A 130 -11.03 -23.65 2.94
N ARG A 131 -12.03 -23.14 3.67
CA ARG A 131 -12.41 -23.70 5.00
C ARG A 131 -12.94 -25.13 4.93
N ARG A 132 -13.48 -25.58 3.80
CA ARG A 132 -13.97 -26.95 3.61
C ARG A 132 -12.87 -27.92 3.25
N ARG A 133 -11.76 -27.42 2.70
CA ARG A 133 -10.62 -28.22 2.24
C ARG A 133 -9.74 -28.65 3.41
N GLY A 134 -9.22 -29.86 3.33
CA GLY A 134 -8.26 -30.41 4.28
C GLY A 134 -6.81 -30.22 3.83
N LEU A 135 -5.89 -30.63 4.69
CA LEU A 135 -4.44 -30.57 4.42
C LEU A 135 -3.99 -31.37 3.19
N GLN A 136 -4.81 -32.31 2.70
CA GLN A 136 -4.51 -33.16 1.54
C GLN A 136 -5.08 -32.61 0.23
N ASP A 137 -5.93 -31.59 0.30
CA ASP A 137 -6.49 -30.93 -0.88
C ASP A 137 -5.57 -29.80 -1.32
N PHE A 138 -5.59 -29.46 -2.61
CA PHE A 138 -4.94 -28.24 -3.10
C PHE A 138 -5.69 -26.99 -2.60
N GLU A 139 -5.00 -25.86 -2.49
CA GLU A 139 -5.64 -24.55 -2.24
C GLU A 139 -6.66 -24.24 -3.34
N TYR A 140 -7.76 -23.56 -2.98
CA TYR A 140 -8.71 -23.02 -3.96
C TYR A 140 -8.29 -21.59 -4.29
N GLU A 141 -7.89 -21.35 -5.53
CA GLU A 141 -7.30 -20.10 -5.98
C GLU A 141 -8.30 -19.19 -6.69
N LEU A 142 -7.97 -17.91 -6.80
CA LEU A 142 -8.77 -16.95 -7.55
C LEU A 142 -9.00 -17.40 -9.01
N LEU A 143 -8.03 -18.09 -9.61
CA LEU A 143 -8.15 -18.65 -10.96
C LEU A 143 -9.22 -19.74 -11.06
N ASP A 144 -9.50 -20.48 -9.98
CA ASP A 144 -10.47 -21.58 -9.99
C ASP A 144 -11.94 -21.08 -9.96
N THR A 145 -12.15 -19.82 -9.57
CA THR A 145 -13.48 -19.19 -9.46
C THR A 145 -14.10 -18.84 -10.82
N GLY A 146 -13.32 -18.89 -11.90
CA GLY A 146 -13.73 -18.45 -13.24
C GLY A 146 -13.83 -16.92 -13.40
N VAL A 147 -13.42 -16.12 -12.41
CA VAL A 147 -13.51 -14.64 -12.49
C VAL A 147 -12.65 -14.03 -13.62
N PHE A 148 -11.67 -14.79 -14.11
CA PHE A 148 -10.81 -14.42 -15.24
C PHE A 148 -11.24 -15.02 -16.58
N ASP A 149 -12.33 -15.79 -16.62
CA ASP A 149 -12.84 -16.40 -17.84
C ASP A 149 -13.13 -15.34 -18.91
N GLU A 150 -12.94 -15.71 -20.18
CA GLU A 150 -13.09 -14.82 -21.34
C GLU A 150 -12.20 -13.57 -21.28
N ASP A 151 -11.07 -13.62 -20.57
CA ASP A 151 -10.16 -12.50 -20.38
C ASP A 151 -10.80 -11.27 -19.69
N ARG A 152 -11.85 -11.48 -18.87
CA ARG A 152 -12.63 -10.40 -18.23
C ARG A 152 -11.94 -9.79 -17.01
N TYR A 153 -10.77 -9.21 -17.24
CA TYR A 153 -9.99 -8.48 -16.23
C TYR A 153 -9.33 -7.23 -16.80
N PHE A 154 -8.75 -6.43 -15.91
CA PHE A 154 -7.86 -5.33 -16.23
C PHE A 154 -6.43 -5.73 -15.88
N ASP A 155 -5.50 -5.53 -16.81
CA ASP A 155 -4.09 -5.40 -16.42
C ASP A 155 -3.88 -3.98 -15.92
N VAL A 156 -3.41 -3.84 -14.68
CA VAL A 156 -3.12 -2.56 -14.04
C VAL A 156 -1.63 -2.47 -13.79
N PHE A 157 -0.93 -1.75 -14.66
CA PHE A 157 0.49 -1.45 -14.50
C PHE A 157 0.66 -0.20 -13.66
N VAL A 158 1.43 -0.30 -12.58
CA VAL A 158 1.83 0.82 -11.73
C VAL A 158 3.33 0.98 -11.84
N GLU A 159 3.77 2.13 -12.34
CA GLU A 159 5.18 2.45 -12.49
C GLU A 159 5.54 3.72 -11.73
N TYR A 160 6.70 3.71 -11.10
CA TYR A 160 7.29 4.88 -10.45
C TYR A 160 8.63 5.21 -11.08
N ALA A 161 8.88 6.51 -11.28
CA ALA A 161 10.16 7.04 -11.73
C ALA A 161 10.54 8.25 -10.87
N LYS A 162 11.77 8.31 -10.39
CA LYS A 162 12.24 9.44 -9.56
C LYS A 162 13.03 10.44 -10.40
N ALA A 163 12.63 11.71 -10.37
CA ALA A 163 13.47 12.80 -10.86
C ALA A 163 14.57 13.15 -9.85
N GLY A 164 14.29 12.92 -8.56
CA GLY A 164 15.21 13.09 -7.43
C GLY A 164 14.71 12.31 -6.21
N PRO A 165 15.43 12.36 -5.07
CA PRO A 165 15.05 11.66 -3.85
C PRO A 165 13.63 11.95 -3.35
N ASP A 166 13.17 13.19 -3.56
CA ASP A 166 11.91 13.75 -3.06
C ASP A 166 10.96 14.19 -4.19
N ASP A 167 11.18 13.67 -5.41
CA ASP A 167 10.39 13.96 -6.59
C ASP A 167 10.09 12.65 -7.35
N ILE A 168 8.85 12.18 -7.18
CA ILE A 168 8.39 10.86 -7.59
C ILE A 168 7.25 11.01 -8.58
N LEU A 169 7.44 10.50 -9.78
CA LEU A 169 6.43 10.41 -10.83
C LEU A 169 5.78 9.03 -10.77
N ALA A 170 4.46 8.98 -10.93
CA ALA A 170 3.67 7.75 -11.01
C ALA A 170 2.93 7.69 -12.35
N ARG A 171 3.09 6.59 -13.08
CA ARG A 171 2.37 6.27 -14.31
C ARG A 171 1.52 5.02 -14.08
N ILE A 172 0.20 5.16 -14.20
CA ILE A 172 -0.74 4.06 -13.99
C ILE A 172 -1.44 3.76 -15.30
N ARG A 173 -1.14 2.61 -15.91
CA ARG A 173 -1.77 2.17 -17.17
C ARG A 173 -2.74 1.04 -16.90
N ILE A 174 -3.99 1.24 -17.27
CA ILE A 174 -5.07 0.28 -17.12
C ILE A 174 -5.48 -0.22 -18.50
N VAL A 175 -5.37 -1.52 -18.73
CA VAL A 175 -5.73 -2.17 -20.00
C VAL A 175 -6.90 -3.10 -19.77
N ASN A 176 -8.02 -2.85 -20.44
CA ASN A 176 -9.16 -3.76 -20.44
C ASN A 176 -8.86 -4.94 -21.37
N ARG A 177 -8.66 -6.14 -20.80
CA ARG A 177 -8.42 -7.37 -21.57
C ARG A 177 -9.70 -8.00 -22.08
N GLY A 178 -10.83 -7.64 -21.50
CA GLY A 178 -12.11 -8.25 -21.77
C GLY A 178 -12.70 -7.86 -23.14
N PRO A 179 -13.71 -8.64 -23.59
CA PRO A 179 -14.32 -8.48 -24.91
C PRO A 179 -15.33 -7.32 -24.99
N GLU A 180 -15.61 -6.65 -23.87
CA GLU A 180 -16.63 -5.61 -23.75
C GLU A 180 -16.09 -4.35 -23.07
N ALA A 181 -16.78 -3.22 -23.26
CA ALA A 181 -16.43 -2.00 -22.56
C ALA A 181 -16.76 -2.12 -21.06
N ALA A 182 -15.78 -1.87 -20.19
CA ALA A 182 -15.90 -2.05 -18.75
C ALA A 182 -15.57 -0.75 -17.98
N ALA A 183 -16.23 -0.55 -16.85
CA ALA A 183 -15.96 0.56 -15.95
C ALA A 183 -14.84 0.19 -14.97
N CYS A 184 -13.91 1.11 -14.75
CA CYS A 184 -12.88 0.99 -13.73
C CYS A 184 -12.64 2.36 -13.14
N ARG A 185 -13.08 2.58 -11.91
CA ARG A 185 -12.74 3.80 -11.18
C ARG A 185 -11.39 3.63 -10.52
N VAL A 186 -10.50 4.59 -10.73
CA VAL A 186 -9.14 4.59 -10.20
C VAL A 186 -8.98 5.78 -9.26
N LEU A 187 -8.45 5.52 -8.07
CA LEU A 187 -8.30 6.47 -6.98
C LEU A 187 -6.86 6.42 -6.45
N PRO A 188 -5.87 7.01 -7.14
CA PRO A 188 -4.55 7.17 -6.56
C PRO A 188 -4.68 8.00 -5.29
N THR A 189 -4.29 7.42 -4.16
CA THR A 189 -4.63 7.90 -2.82
C THR A 189 -3.36 8.28 -2.08
N LEU A 190 -3.36 9.46 -1.48
CA LEU A 190 -2.30 10.01 -0.64
C LEU A 190 -2.83 10.12 0.80
N TRP A 191 -2.08 9.64 1.79
CA TRP A 191 -2.49 9.77 3.18
C TRP A 191 -1.31 9.81 4.14
N PHE A 192 -1.56 10.37 5.32
CA PHE A 192 -0.62 10.28 6.43
C PHE A 192 -0.89 9.03 7.27
N ARG A 193 0.17 8.30 7.65
CA ARG A 193 0.07 7.27 8.69
C ARG A 193 -0.42 7.93 9.98
N ASN A 194 -1.37 7.31 10.65
CA ASN A 194 -1.94 7.90 11.85
C ASN A 194 -0.91 7.86 12.99
N THR A 195 -0.35 9.00 13.34
CA THR A 195 0.57 9.18 14.49
C THR A 195 -0.01 10.07 15.57
N TRP A 196 -1.20 10.65 15.38
CA TRP A 196 -1.77 11.67 16.26
C TRP A 196 -2.89 11.13 17.17
N SER A 197 -3.52 10.00 16.83
CA SER A 197 -4.66 9.47 17.59
C SER A 197 -4.28 8.70 18.86
N TRP A 198 -2.98 8.49 19.12
CA TRP A 198 -2.49 7.54 20.14
C TRP A 198 -2.16 8.16 21.50
N GLY A 199 -2.29 9.49 21.65
CA GLY A 199 -2.12 10.18 22.94
C GLY A 199 -0.68 10.56 23.29
N TYR A 200 0.21 10.57 22.29
CA TYR A 200 1.56 11.12 22.42
C TYR A 200 1.59 12.53 21.81
N PRO A 201 1.96 13.59 22.58
CA PRO A 201 1.97 14.98 22.07
C PRO A 201 2.84 15.18 20.82
N ASP A 202 3.98 14.49 20.78
CA ASP A 202 4.96 14.56 19.69
C ASP A 202 4.94 13.30 18.80
N GLY A 203 3.82 12.56 18.81
CA GLY A 203 3.66 11.27 18.12
C GLY A 203 4.36 10.10 18.86
N PRO A 204 4.04 8.83 18.50
CA PRO A 204 4.57 7.65 19.19
C PRO A 204 6.09 7.50 19.21
N MET A 205 6.79 8.18 18.28
CA MET A 205 8.25 8.17 18.16
C MET A 205 8.88 9.44 18.74
N GLY A 206 8.08 10.41 19.18
CA GLY A 206 8.54 11.65 19.79
C GLY A 206 9.13 12.69 18.82
N ASP A 207 8.82 12.58 17.53
CA ASP A 207 9.44 13.37 16.46
C ASP A 207 8.43 14.00 15.46
N ALA A 208 7.13 13.77 15.63
CA ALA A 208 6.06 14.18 14.72
C ALA A 208 4.94 14.92 15.47
N PRO A 209 5.20 16.16 15.95
CA PRO A 209 4.20 16.91 16.71
C PRO A 209 3.01 17.33 15.84
N GLY A 210 1.82 17.18 16.42
CA GLY A 210 0.56 17.64 15.86
C GLY A 210 0.00 16.77 14.73
N LYS A 211 -1.26 17.07 14.35
CA LYS A 211 -1.95 16.38 13.25
C LYS A 211 -1.51 16.98 11.90
N PRO A 212 -1.03 16.18 10.93
CA PRO A 212 -0.67 16.65 9.60
C PRO A 212 -1.92 17.01 8.79
N ARG A 213 -1.74 17.63 7.62
CA ARG A 213 -2.86 18.11 6.82
C ARG A 213 -2.64 17.96 5.32
N LEU A 214 -3.64 17.40 4.65
CA LEU A 214 -3.86 17.47 3.21
C LEU A 214 -4.90 18.56 2.91
N ARG A 215 -4.71 19.29 1.80
CA ARG A 215 -5.70 20.23 1.27
C ARG A 215 -5.63 20.33 -0.24
N ALA A 216 -6.76 20.59 -0.90
CA ALA A 216 -6.76 20.99 -2.30
C ALA A 216 -6.08 22.37 -2.46
N VAL A 217 -5.28 22.52 -3.53
CA VAL A 217 -4.62 23.79 -3.88
C VAL A 217 -5.32 24.48 -5.05
N GLY A 218 -6.01 23.71 -5.90
CA GLY A 218 -6.74 24.21 -7.05
C GLY A 218 -6.65 23.26 -8.24
N GLU A 219 -7.24 23.67 -9.35
CA GLU A 219 -7.11 23.04 -10.66
C GLU A 219 -6.58 24.10 -11.65
N ALA A 220 -5.54 23.76 -12.40
CA ALA A 220 -5.03 24.58 -13.50
C ALA A 220 -4.74 23.67 -14.70
N ASP A 221 -5.22 24.05 -15.88
CA ASP A 221 -4.99 23.32 -17.13
C ASP A 221 -5.30 21.81 -17.06
N GLY A 222 -6.37 21.44 -16.33
CA GLY A 222 -6.78 20.04 -16.14
C GLY A 222 -5.90 19.26 -15.16
N VAL A 223 -5.06 19.93 -14.37
CA VAL A 223 -4.24 19.33 -13.32
C VAL A 223 -4.79 19.74 -11.95
N HIS A 224 -5.20 18.74 -11.16
CA HIS A 224 -5.53 18.93 -9.75
C HIS A 224 -4.28 18.82 -8.88
N ALA A 225 -4.22 19.59 -7.78
CA ALA A 225 -3.13 19.54 -6.83
C ALA A 225 -3.60 19.36 -5.37
N ILE A 226 -2.93 18.46 -4.63
CA ILE A 226 -3.10 18.23 -3.20
C ILE A 226 -1.81 18.63 -2.48
N ALA A 227 -1.88 19.66 -1.62
CA ALA A 227 -0.77 20.00 -0.74
C ALA A 227 -0.83 19.17 0.54
N ALA A 228 0.31 18.59 0.91
CA ALA A 228 0.55 17.82 2.11
C ALA A 228 1.50 18.58 3.03
N GLN A 229 1.12 18.74 4.30
CA GLN A 229 1.88 19.42 5.32
C GLN A 229 2.09 18.51 6.52
N HIS A 230 3.35 18.26 6.86
CA HIS A 230 3.75 17.49 8.02
C HIS A 230 4.92 18.20 8.72
N SER A 231 4.92 18.19 10.05
CA SER A 231 5.89 18.94 10.87
C SER A 231 7.33 18.49 10.64
N THR A 232 7.57 17.19 10.55
CA THR A 232 8.89 16.57 10.35
C THR A 232 9.30 16.44 8.88
N LEU A 233 8.43 15.87 8.04
CA LEU A 233 8.68 15.59 6.63
C LEU A 233 8.72 16.86 5.75
N GLY A 234 8.09 17.95 6.19
CA GLY A 234 7.96 19.18 5.41
C GLY A 234 6.83 19.12 4.38
N PRO A 235 6.75 20.11 3.47
CA PRO A 235 5.66 20.22 2.51
C PRO A 235 5.90 19.35 1.26
N TYR A 236 4.87 18.62 0.84
CA TYR A 236 4.82 17.94 -0.46
C TYR A 236 3.57 18.38 -1.23
N THR A 237 3.61 18.26 -2.56
CA THR A 237 2.45 18.46 -3.42
C THR A 237 2.30 17.28 -4.36
N LEU A 238 1.11 16.69 -4.41
CA LEU A 238 0.72 15.70 -5.41
C LEU A 238 -0.05 16.41 -6.53
N TYR A 239 0.47 16.32 -7.75
CA TYR A 239 -0.18 16.76 -8.98
C TYR A 239 -0.82 15.56 -9.68
N ALA A 240 -2.06 15.72 -10.13
CA ALA A 240 -2.85 14.68 -10.78
C ALA A 240 -3.42 15.22 -12.11
N GLU A 241 -2.90 14.74 -13.23
CA GLU A 241 -3.36 15.16 -14.55
C GLU A 241 -4.68 14.46 -14.90
N GLY A 242 -5.67 15.23 -15.37
CA GLY A 242 -6.91 14.69 -15.95
C GLY A 242 -7.88 14.06 -14.95
N ALA A 243 -7.65 14.20 -13.65
CA ALA A 243 -8.59 13.78 -12.62
C ALA A 243 -9.91 14.55 -12.75
N LYS A 244 -11.04 13.92 -12.40
CA LYS A 244 -12.36 14.56 -12.44
C LYS A 244 -12.70 15.34 -11.18
N GLY A 245 -11.96 15.09 -10.10
CA GLY A 245 -12.11 15.78 -8.84
C GLY A 245 -11.22 15.15 -7.77
N LEU A 246 -11.29 15.73 -6.58
CA LEU A 246 -10.55 15.28 -5.42
C LEU A 246 -11.52 14.90 -4.30
N LEU A 247 -11.26 13.76 -3.66
CA LEU A 247 -11.98 13.29 -2.48
C LEU A 247 -11.08 13.43 -1.25
N PHE A 248 -11.65 13.85 -0.11
CA PHE A 248 -10.90 14.05 1.14
C PHE A 248 -11.61 13.39 2.32
N THR A 249 -10.82 12.86 3.25
CA THR A 249 -11.27 12.29 4.51
C THR A 249 -10.12 12.28 5.53
N GLU A 250 -10.36 11.68 6.71
CA GLU A 250 -9.36 11.42 7.72
C GLU A 250 -8.89 9.96 7.67
N ASN A 251 -7.59 9.70 7.88
CA ASN A 251 -7.08 8.37 8.20
C ASN A 251 -7.29 8.06 9.69
N GLU A 252 -8.55 8.11 10.12
CA GLU A 252 -8.97 7.88 11.51
C GLU A 252 -9.99 6.74 11.57
N THR A 253 -9.92 5.97 12.65
CA THR A 253 -10.80 4.83 12.90
C THR A 253 -12.27 5.27 12.91
N ASN A 254 -13.11 4.56 12.17
CA ASN A 254 -14.56 4.69 12.23
C ASN A 254 -15.09 4.01 13.51
N GLN A 255 -15.04 4.74 14.62
CA GLN A 255 -15.43 4.25 15.94
C GLN A 255 -16.92 3.81 15.98
N ALA A 256 -17.77 4.51 15.23
CA ALA A 256 -19.20 4.23 15.18
C ALA A 256 -19.48 2.87 14.53
N ARG A 257 -18.81 2.59 13.40
CA ARG A 257 -18.94 1.31 12.70
C ARG A 257 -18.39 0.14 13.52
N LEU A 258 -17.20 0.31 14.10
CA LEU A 258 -16.45 -0.83 14.65
C LEU A 258 -16.76 -1.11 16.12
N PHE A 259 -17.09 -0.09 16.90
CA PHE A 259 -17.25 -0.21 18.34
C PHE A 259 -18.57 0.37 18.85
N SER A 260 -19.45 0.84 17.95
CA SER A 260 -20.71 1.51 18.31
C SER A 260 -20.51 2.71 19.25
N VAL A 261 -19.37 3.38 19.14
CA VAL A 261 -19.03 4.60 19.88
C VAL A 261 -19.19 5.82 18.97
N ALA A 262 -19.68 6.95 19.51
CA ALA A 262 -19.79 8.19 18.74
C ALA A 262 -18.43 8.57 18.13
N ASN A 263 -18.45 9.02 16.86
CA ASN A 263 -17.23 9.33 16.11
C ASN A 263 -17.18 10.83 15.73
N PRO A 264 -16.59 11.70 16.58
CA PRO A 264 -16.30 13.09 16.22
C PRO A 264 -14.87 13.22 15.71
N PRO A 265 -14.57 13.73 14.48
CA PRO A 265 -15.41 14.32 13.40
C PRO A 265 -16.02 13.28 12.41
N PRO A 266 -16.95 13.66 11.48
CA PRO A 266 -17.74 12.69 10.70
C PRO A 266 -16.97 11.94 9.59
N PHE A 267 -15.74 12.36 9.28
CA PHE A 267 -14.94 11.79 8.21
C PHE A 267 -13.98 10.77 8.82
N SER A 268 -14.02 9.54 8.30
CA SER A 268 -13.21 8.43 8.79
C SER A 268 -12.58 7.67 7.62
N LYS A 269 -11.68 6.74 7.92
CA LYS A 269 -10.83 6.03 6.94
C LYS A 269 -11.62 5.41 5.79
N ASP A 270 -12.86 4.97 6.05
CA ASP A 270 -13.74 4.31 5.08
C ASP A 270 -14.64 5.26 4.27
N ALA A 271 -14.49 6.58 4.39
CA ALA A 271 -15.33 7.56 3.72
C ALA A 271 -15.46 7.32 2.21
N PHE A 272 -14.38 6.97 1.52
CA PHE A 272 -14.41 6.72 0.07
C PHE A 272 -15.26 5.50 -0.28
N HIS A 273 -15.25 4.46 0.56
CA HIS A 273 -16.13 3.31 0.40
C HIS A 273 -17.60 3.71 0.54
N ARG A 274 -17.94 4.47 1.59
CA ARG A 274 -19.31 4.92 1.83
C ARG A 274 -19.80 5.85 0.73
N TYR A 275 -18.93 6.75 0.26
CA TYR A 275 -19.23 7.68 -0.82
C TYR A 275 -19.50 6.97 -2.15
N LEU A 276 -18.59 6.08 -2.59
CA LEU A 276 -18.65 5.48 -3.92
C LEU A 276 -19.58 4.28 -4.01
N ILE A 277 -19.58 3.41 -2.99
CA ILE A 277 -20.30 2.13 -3.02
C ILE A 277 -21.68 2.28 -2.40
N GLN A 278 -21.79 3.01 -1.29
CA GLN A 278 -23.05 3.17 -0.56
C GLN A 278 -23.83 4.43 -0.97
N GLY A 279 -23.22 5.31 -1.80
CA GLY A 279 -23.84 6.54 -2.28
C GLY A 279 -23.99 7.63 -1.19
N GLU A 280 -23.26 7.52 -0.08
CA GLU A 280 -23.34 8.48 1.01
C GLU A 280 -22.49 9.73 0.68
N SER A 281 -23.11 10.70 0.00
CA SER A 281 -22.42 11.92 -0.46
C SER A 281 -21.77 12.74 0.66
N SER A 282 -22.33 12.71 1.87
CA SER A 282 -21.80 13.38 3.06
C SER A 282 -20.60 12.68 3.72
N ALA A 283 -20.21 11.49 3.24
CA ALA A 283 -19.13 10.72 3.85
C ALA A 283 -17.75 11.36 3.65
N VAL A 284 -17.55 12.13 2.57
CA VAL A 284 -16.30 12.84 2.25
C VAL A 284 -16.34 14.29 2.70
N ASN A 285 -15.18 14.87 2.98
CA ASN A 285 -15.07 16.24 3.45
C ASN A 285 -15.27 17.26 2.33
N PRO A 286 -16.38 18.03 2.29
CA PRO A 286 -16.63 19.01 1.25
C PRO A 286 -15.68 20.21 1.31
N SER A 287 -15.02 20.44 2.45
CA SER A 287 -13.98 21.48 2.58
C SER A 287 -12.66 21.09 1.92
N GLN A 288 -12.56 19.89 1.32
CA GLN A 288 -11.38 19.40 0.60
C GLN A 288 -10.09 19.46 1.43
N THR A 289 -10.18 19.00 2.68
CA THR A 289 -9.08 18.90 3.62
C THR A 289 -9.17 17.60 4.42
N GLY A 290 -8.05 17.10 4.93
CA GLY A 290 -8.06 15.99 5.87
C GLY A 290 -6.67 15.40 6.05
N THR A 291 -6.58 14.10 6.29
CA THR A 291 -5.31 13.35 6.36
C THR A 291 -5.23 12.21 5.36
N LYS A 292 -6.29 11.99 4.57
CA LYS A 292 -6.35 11.06 3.43
C LYS A 292 -7.09 11.74 2.27
N ALA A 293 -6.55 11.67 1.07
CA ALA A 293 -7.11 12.27 -0.13
C ALA A 293 -6.89 11.39 -1.36
N ALA A 294 -7.80 11.44 -2.33
CA ALA A 294 -7.67 10.69 -3.58
C ALA A 294 -8.04 11.56 -4.78
N ALA A 295 -7.35 11.34 -5.90
CA ALA A 295 -7.73 11.88 -7.20
C ALA A 295 -8.70 10.91 -7.90
N ASP A 296 -9.89 11.38 -8.32
CA ASP A 296 -10.94 10.52 -8.87
C ASP A 296 -10.90 10.42 -10.40
N TYR A 297 -10.69 9.19 -10.89
CA TYR A 297 -10.68 8.84 -12.32
C TYR A 297 -11.78 7.81 -12.61
N PRO A 298 -13.01 8.22 -12.95
CA PRO A 298 -14.10 7.32 -13.32
C PRO A 298 -13.95 6.87 -14.79
N LEU A 299 -13.09 5.89 -15.04
CA LEU A 299 -12.81 5.43 -16.41
C LEU A 299 -13.90 4.48 -16.93
N ARG A 300 -14.11 4.54 -18.24
CA ARG A 300 -14.84 3.53 -19.01
C ARG A 300 -14.00 3.14 -20.21
N LEU A 301 -13.42 1.96 -20.18
CA LEU A 301 -12.46 1.48 -21.17
C LEU A 301 -13.19 0.63 -22.21
N PRO A 302 -13.05 0.89 -23.53
CA PRO A 302 -13.53 -0.02 -24.57
C PRO A 302 -12.91 -1.43 -24.43
N ALA A 303 -13.50 -2.41 -25.13
CA ALA A 303 -12.89 -3.74 -25.25
C ALA A 303 -11.46 -3.64 -25.83
N GLY A 304 -10.48 -4.28 -25.18
CA GLY A 304 -9.06 -4.15 -25.56
C GLY A 304 -8.46 -2.76 -25.36
N GLY A 305 -9.23 -1.78 -24.90
CA GLY A 305 -8.83 -0.39 -24.76
C GLY A 305 -8.03 -0.12 -23.49
N GLU A 306 -7.36 1.02 -23.44
CA GLU A 306 -6.53 1.40 -22.31
C GLU A 306 -6.63 2.89 -21.95
N ALA A 307 -6.21 3.21 -20.74
CA ALA A 307 -5.96 4.58 -20.29
C ALA A 307 -4.66 4.62 -19.49
N THR A 308 -3.96 5.75 -19.58
CA THR A 308 -2.76 6.03 -18.78
C THR A 308 -2.99 7.29 -17.96
N LEU A 309 -2.75 7.19 -16.66
CA LEU A 309 -2.84 8.28 -15.70
C LEU A 309 -1.42 8.72 -15.31
N ARG A 310 -1.20 10.03 -15.19
CA ARG A 310 0.08 10.61 -14.79
C ARG A 310 -0.11 11.43 -13.51
N LEU A 311 0.74 11.15 -12.52
CA LEU A 311 0.79 11.88 -11.26
C LEU A 311 2.24 12.18 -10.87
N ARG A 312 2.47 13.26 -10.11
CA ARG A 312 3.79 13.60 -9.58
C ARG A 312 3.69 14.09 -8.15
N LEU A 313 4.40 13.44 -7.24
CA LEU A 313 4.55 13.82 -5.84
C LEU A 313 5.94 14.45 -5.66
N VAL A 314 5.98 15.72 -5.28
CA VAL A 314 7.23 16.47 -5.15
C VAL A 314 7.27 17.24 -3.83
N GLN A 315 8.45 17.35 -3.23
CA GLN A 315 8.65 18.26 -2.11
C GLN A 315 8.54 19.72 -2.58
N GLY A 316 7.66 20.50 -1.96
CA GLY A 316 7.35 21.86 -2.39
C GLY A 316 6.34 21.93 -3.54
N GLU A 317 6.58 22.80 -4.52
CA GLU A 317 5.70 23.08 -5.66
C GLU A 317 6.46 22.90 -6.98
N ASN A 318 5.74 22.53 -8.04
CA ASN A 318 6.23 22.44 -9.41
C ASN A 318 5.24 23.13 -10.36
N ALA A 319 5.72 24.12 -11.12
CA ALA A 319 4.89 24.92 -12.02
C ALA A 319 4.48 24.18 -13.30
N ALA A 320 5.27 23.18 -13.72
CA ALA A 320 5.06 22.42 -14.94
C ALA A 320 5.30 20.92 -14.65
N PRO A 321 4.45 20.29 -13.82
CA PRO A 321 4.71 18.97 -13.24
C PRO A 321 4.83 17.84 -14.28
N PHE A 322 4.37 18.05 -15.52
CA PHE A 322 4.32 17.02 -16.56
C PHE A 322 5.17 17.29 -17.81
N ASP A 323 5.90 18.41 -17.89
CA ASP A 323 6.67 18.78 -19.09
C ASP A 323 7.86 17.83 -19.36
N ASP A 324 8.52 17.39 -18.29
CA ASP A 324 9.69 16.49 -18.30
C ASP A 324 9.32 15.02 -18.02
N PHE A 325 8.02 14.71 -17.87
CA PHE A 325 7.53 13.44 -17.34
C PHE A 325 8.01 12.22 -18.13
N ASP A 326 7.76 12.21 -19.44
CA ASP A 326 8.11 11.08 -20.30
C ASP A 326 9.63 10.94 -20.46
N ALA A 327 10.36 12.07 -20.45
CA ALA A 327 11.82 12.08 -20.51
C ALA A 327 12.45 11.45 -19.26
N ILE A 328 11.93 11.78 -18.06
CA ILE A 328 12.38 11.18 -16.80
C ILE A 328 12.09 9.68 -16.80
N PHE A 329 10.89 9.25 -17.22
CA PHE A 329 10.56 7.83 -17.30
C PHE A 329 11.51 7.07 -18.23
N ALA A 330 11.74 7.59 -19.44
CA ALA A 330 12.67 6.98 -20.40
C ALA A 330 14.09 6.90 -19.82
N GLN A 331 14.53 7.95 -19.13
CA GLN A 331 15.84 7.96 -18.48
C GLN A 331 15.94 6.90 -17.37
N ARG A 332 14.97 6.84 -16.45
CA ARG A 332 14.99 5.89 -15.33
C ARG A 332 14.91 4.43 -15.80
N GLN A 333 14.17 4.17 -16.89
CA GLN A 333 14.13 2.85 -17.53
C GLN A 333 15.48 2.47 -18.14
N ALA A 334 16.10 3.38 -18.90
CA ALA A 334 17.42 3.14 -19.49
C ALA A 334 18.51 2.91 -18.42
N GLU A 335 18.48 3.67 -17.32
CA GLU A 335 19.37 3.49 -16.18
C GLU A 335 19.15 2.14 -15.48
N ALA A 336 17.90 1.68 -15.34
CA ALA A 336 17.58 0.36 -14.80
C ALA A 336 18.10 -0.75 -15.71
N ASP A 337 17.90 -0.63 -17.03
CA ASP A 337 18.42 -1.57 -18.02
C ASP A 337 19.95 -1.64 -17.99
N GLU A 338 20.63 -0.49 -17.92
CA GLU A 338 22.09 -0.43 -17.80
C GLU A 338 22.57 -1.07 -16.49
N PHE A 339 21.91 -0.79 -15.37
CA PHE A 339 22.23 -1.38 -14.07
C PHE A 339 22.15 -2.91 -14.11
N TYR A 340 21.03 -3.46 -14.57
CA TYR A 340 20.86 -4.91 -14.65
C TYR A 340 21.82 -5.54 -15.66
N ALA A 341 22.09 -4.91 -16.81
CA ALA A 341 23.10 -5.39 -17.75
C ALA A 341 24.50 -5.52 -17.13
N ARG A 342 24.84 -4.69 -16.14
CA ARG A 342 26.12 -4.76 -15.40
C ARG A 342 26.13 -5.83 -14.31
N VAL A 343 25.01 -6.03 -13.60
CA VAL A 343 24.90 -7.02 -12.51
C VAL A 343 24.80 -8.44 -13.07
N GLN A 344 24.13 -8.61 -14.21
CA GLN A 344 23.83 -9.91 -14.79
C GLN A 344 25.03 -10.49 -15.54
N SER A 345 25.19 -11.82 -15.47
CA SER A 345 26.24 -12.48 -16.23
C SER A 345 25.94 -12.45 -17.73
N PRO A 346 26.93 -12.14 -18.60
CA PRO A 346 26.74 -12.17 -20.05
C PRO A 346 26.45 -13.58 -20.59
N LYS A 347 26.70 -14.63 -19.78
CA LYS A 347 26.44 -16.03 -20.15
C LYS A 347 24.98 -16.47 -20.01
N LEU A 348 24.15 -15.68 -19.31
CA LEU A 348 22.72 -15.99 -19.18
C LEU A 348 22.01 -15.86 -20.53
N SER A 349 20.95 -16.64 -20.73
CA SER A 349 19.98 -16.37 -21.79
C SER A 349 19.15 -15.13 -21.44
N ASP A 350 18.43 -14.58 -22.42
CA ASP A 350 17.54 -13.44 -22.17
C ASP A 350 16.40 -13.79 -21.20
N ASP A 351 15.88 -15.01 -21.30
CA ASP A 351 14.89 -15.55 -20.37
C ASP A 351 15.42 -15.63 -18.93
N ALA A 352 16.63 -16.19 -18.74
CA ALA A 352 17.24 -16.27 -17.42
C ALA A 352 17.58 -14.89 -16.84
N ARG A 353 17.96 -13.91 -17.69
CA ARG A 353 18.11 -12.51 -17.29
C ARG A 353 16.79 -11.89 -16.83
N ALA A 354 15.70 -12.15 -17.55
CA ALA A 354 14.38 -11.66 -17.16
C ALA A 354 13.95 -12.22 -15.79
N VAL A 355 14.07 -13.54 -15.59
CA VAL A 355 13.77 -14.20 -14.31
C VAL A 355 14.61 -13.62 -13.17
N GLN A 356 15.92 -13.45 -13.38
CA GLN A 356 16.78 -12.90 -12.33
C GLN A 356 16.42 -11.46 -11.97
N ARG A 357 16.19 -10.59 -12.96
CA ARG A 357 15.76 -9.20 -12.72
C ARG A 357 14.45 -9.15 -11.94
N GLN A 358 13.50 -9.99 -12.32
CA GLN A 358 12.20 -10.04 -11.66
C GLN A 358 12.30 -10.55 -10.22
N ALA A 359 13.13 -11.58 -9.97
CA ALA A 359 13.38 -12.08 -8.62
C ALA A 359 14.02 -11.00 -7.73
N LEU A 360 15.01 -10.25 -8.24
CA LEU A 360 15.62 -9.13 -7.53
C LEU A 360 14.63 -7.98 -7.32
N ALA A 361 13.75 -7.70 -8.29
CA ALA A 361 12.68 -6.74 -8.13
C ALA A 361 11.74 -7.16 -6.97
N GLY A 362 11.36 -8.43 -6.89
CA GLY A 362 10.57 -8.96 -5.78
C GLY A 362 11.23 -8.71 -4.42
N MET A 363 12.52 -9.01 -4.28
CA MET A 363 13.27 -8.72 -3.04
C MET A 363 13.24 -7.23 -2.65
N LEU A 364 13.32 -6.34 -3.64
CA LEU A 364 13.31 -4.89 -3.42
C LEU A 364 11.91 -4.35 -3.11
N TRP A 365 10.85 -4.91 -3.70
CA TRP A 365 9.45 -4.61 -3.38
C TRP A 365 9.03 -5.13 -2.01
N SER A 366 9.63 -6.22 -1.52
CA SER A 366 9.36 -6.77 -0.18
C SER A 366 10.06 -6.02 0.97
N LYS A 367 10.66 -4.86 0.72
CA LYS A 367 11.21 -4.02 1.79
C LYS A 367 10.11 -3.21 2.44
N GLN A 368 9.92 -3.35 3.75
CA GLN A 368 8.84 -2.68 4.47
C GLN A 368 9.34 -1.95 5.70
N LEU A 369 8.71 -0.84 6.07
CA LEU A 369 8.90 -0.30 7.42
C LEU A 369 8.39 -1.31 8.44
N TYR A 370 9.27 -1.77 9.31
CA TYR A 370 8.92 -2.61 10.44
C TYR A 370 9.05 -1.82 11.74
N TYR A 371 7.98 -1.12 12.10
CA TYR A 371 7.83 -0.50 13.42
C TYR A 371 7.26 -1.49 14.43
N TYR A 372 7.99 -1.77 15.51
CA TYR A 372 7.48 -2.53 16.64
C TYR A 372 8.26 -2.21 17.91
N ASP A 373 7.65 -1.37 18.77
CA ASP A 373 8.15 -1.03 20.09
C ASP A 373 7.41 -1.92 21.11
N ILE A 374 8.11 -2.92 21.63
CA ILE A 374 7.50 -3.92 22.52
C ILE A 374 7.04 -3.29 23.84
N PRO A 375 7.82 -2.42 24.53
CA PRO A 375 7.32 -1.68 25.68
C PRO A 375 6.02 -0.91 25.42
N GLN A 376 5.91 -0.18 24.32
CA GLN A 376 4.67 0.52 23.95
C GLN A 376 3.53 -0.48 23.70
N TRP A 377 3.80 -1.59 23.00
CA TRP A 377 2.79 -2.60 22.68
C TRP A 377 2.27 -3.35 23.92
N LEU A 378 3.14 -3.67 24.88
CA LEU A 378 2.79 -4.35 26.13
C LEU A 378 1.98 -3.44 27.05
N ASN A 379 2.30 -2.15 27.11
CA ASN A 379 1.64 -1.18 27.98
C ASN A 379 0.40 -0.54 27.35
N GLY A 380 0.32 -0.56 26.02
CA GLY A 380 -0.72 0.11 25.25
C GLY A 380 -0.47 1.61 25.07
N ASP A 381 -1.29 2.22 24.23
CA ASP A 381 -1.20 3.63 23.91
C ASP A 381 -1.98 4.50 24.92
N PRO A 382 -1.47 5.69 25.30
CA PRO A 382 -2.11 6.58 26.29
C PRO A 382 -3.55 6.98 25.99
N ALA A 383 -3.94 7.10 24.72
CA ALA A 383 -5.31 7.47 24.33
C ALA A 383 -6.29 6.29 24.29
N GLY A 384 -5.79 5.05 24.33
CA GLY A 384 -6.60 3.83 24.25
C GLY A 384 -6.95 3.25 25.63
N PRO A 385 -7.88 2.29 25.70
CA PRO A 385 -8.02 1.48 26.90
C PRO A 385 -6.73 0.68 27.14
N PRO A 386 -6.38 0.39 28.41
CA PRO A 386 -5.23 -0.46 28.69
C PRO A 386 -5.45 -1.85 28.08
N PRO A 387 -4.39 -2.47 27.52
CA PRO A 387 -4.48 -3.82 26.98
C PRO A 387 -4.77 -4.84 28.09
N PRO A 388 -5.31 -6.02 27.76
CA PRO A 388 -5.56 -7.08 28.74
C PRO A 388 -4.31 -7.46 29.53
N ALA A 389 -4.46 -7.65 30.84
CA ALA A 389 -3.35 -7.95 31.74
C ALA A 389 -2.58 -9.23 31.34
N ALA A 390 -3.27 -10.20 30.72
CA ALA A 390 -2.69 -11.43 30.19
C ALA A 390 -1.54 -11.19 29.20
N ARG A 391 -1.53 -10.05 28.48
CA ARG A 391 -0.46 -9.70 27.54
C ARG A 391 0.92 -9.61 28.20
N LYS A 392 0.98 -9.21 29.47
CA LYS A 392 2.23 -9.13 30.24
C LYS A 392 2.86 -10.50 30.54
N GLN A 393 2.17 -11.58 30.21
CA GLN A 393 2.65 -12.96 30.32
C GLN A 393 2.53 -13.71 28.97
N GLY A 394 2.14 -12.98 27.91
CA GLY A 394 1.83 -13.53 26.59
C GLY A 394 3.01 -13.46 25.62
N ARG A 395 2.71 -13.42 24.32
CA ARG A 395 3.73 -13.34 23.27
C ARG A 395 4.66 -12.14 23.48
N ASN A 396 5.96 -12.36 23.33
CA ASN A 396 7.03 -11.34 23.40
C ASN A 396 7.16 -10.58 24.73
N HIS A 397 6.53 -11.02 25.83
CA HIS A 397 6.59 -10.28 27.11
C HIS A 397 8.00 -10.13 27.68
N ASP A 398 8.91 -11.07 27.41
CA ASP A 398 10.31 -11.02 27.87
C ASP A 398 11.23 -10.13 26.99
N TRP A 399 10.71 -9.51 25.93
CA TRP A 399 11.50 -8.78 24.93
C TRP A 399 11.39 -7.26 25.07
N GLU A 400 11.28 -6.74 26.30
CA GLU A 400 11.12 -5.30 26.59
C GLU A 400 12.25 -4.40 26.06
N HIS A 401 13.37 -4.97 25.63
CA HIS A 401 14.50 -4.23 25.06
C HIS A 401 14.42 -4.10 23.53
N LEU A 402 13.48 -4.78 22.86
CA LEU A 402 13.36 -4.76 21.41
C LEU A 402 12.47 -3.60 20.96
N ASN A 403 13.07 -2.69 20.20
CA ASN A 403 12.39 -1.62 19.49
C ASN A 403 12.88 -1.61 18.05
N ASN A 404 11.98 -1.90 17.11
CA ASN A 404 12.25 -1.86 15.69
C ASN A 404 11.62 -0.60 15.10
N PHE A 405 12.38 0.16 14.31
CA PHE A 405 11.84 1.24 13.49
C PHE A 405 12.77 1.46 12.30
N ASP A 406 12.75 0.52 11.35
CA ASP A 406 13.58 0.59 10.15
C ASP A 406 12.91 -0.14 8.98
N VAL A 407 13.40 0.11 7.77
CA VAL A 407 13.00 -0.62 6.57
C VAL A 407 13.78 -1.93 6.48
N ILE A 408 13.06 -3.04 6.49
CA ILE A 408 13.63 -4.40 6.52
C ILE A 408 13.04 -5.20 5.36
N SER A 409 13.85 -6.08 4.75
CA SER A 409 13.37 -7.04 3.75
C SER A 409 12.56 -8.15 4.41
N MET A 410 11.29 -8.27 4.02
CA MET A 410 10.37 -9.32 4.45
C MET A 410 10.48 -10.56 3.54
N PRO A 411 10.20 -11.78 4.05
CA PRO A 411 10.15 -12.99 3.22
C PRO A 411 9.10 -12.89 2.10
N ASP A 412 7.95 -12.30 2.44
CA ASP A 412 6.90 -11.94 1.49
C ASP A 412 6.23 -10.63 1.91
N ALA A 413 5.74 -9.86 0.95
CA ALA A 413 5.15 -8.55 1.23
C ALA A 413 3.72 -8.63 1.82
N TRP A 414 3.06 -9.79 1.73
CA TRP A 414 1.69 -10.03 2.19
C TRP A 414 1.62 -11.09 3.30
N GLU A 415 2.13 -12.31 3.07
CA GLU A 415 2.02 -13.45 3.99
C GLU A 415 2.87 -13.23 5.24
N TYR A 416 4.09 -12.73 5.09
CA TYR A 416 5.01 -12.54 6.20
C TYR A 416 5.34 -11.07 6.42
N PRO A 417 4.40 -10.23 6.90
CA PRO A 417 4.63 -8.81 7.20
C PRO A 417 5.41 -8.63 8.53
N TRP A 418 6.38 -9.53 8.74
CA TRP A 418 7.32 -9.62 9.84
C TRP A 418 8.61 -10.28 9.36
N TYR A 419 9.73 -9.85 9.93
CA TYR A 419 11.04 -10.40 9.56
C TYR A 419 11.34 -11.67 10.33
N ALA A 420 11.83 -12.69 9.63
CA ALA A 420 12.45 -13.85 10.25
C ALA A 420 13.98 -13.69 10.18
N THR A 421 14.65 -13.84 11.33
CA THR A 421 16.10 -13.59 11.44
C THR A 421 16.92 -14.55 10.60
N TRP A 422 16.47 -15.80 10.47
CA TRP A 422 17.07 -16.79 9.58
C TRP A 422 16.93 -16.37 8.11
N ASP A 423 15.72 -16.05 7.65
CA ASP A 423 15.41 -15.64 6.28
C ASP A 423 16.22 -14.40 5.87
N LEU A 424 16.35 -13.42 6.77
CA LEU A 424 17.12 -12.22 6.51
C LEU A 424 18.58 -12.53 6.13
N ALA A 425 19.20 -13.54 6.74
CA ALA A 425 20.55 -13.96 6.37
C ALA A 425 20.63 -14.48 4.93
N PHE A 426 19.57 -15.16 4.46
CA PHE A 426 19.45 -15.59 3.06
C PHE A 426 19.13 -14.43 2.14
N HIS A 427 18.30 -13.47 2.56
CA HIS A 427 17.96 -12.26 1.78
C HIS A 427 19.20 -11.41 1.49
N CYS A 428 20.15 -11.34 2.44
CA CYS A 428 21.39 -10.59 2.26
C CYS A 428 22.26 -11.11 1.10
N ILE A 429 22.18 -12.39 0.74
CA ILE A 429 22.99 -12.97 -0.34
C ILE A 429 22.61 -12.39 -1.71
N PRO A 430 21.35 -12.48 -2.19
CA PRO A 430 20.94 -11.84 -3.42
C PRO A 430 20.93 -10.31 -3.31
N LEU A 431 20.56 -9.73 -2.15
CA LEU A 431 20.59 -8.28 -1.99
C LEU A 431 22.00 -7.71 -2.10
N ALA A 432 23.04 -8.39 -1.61
CA ALA A 432 24.42 -7.92 -1.78
C ALA A 432 24.86 -7.78 -3.25
N MET A 433 24.15 -8.42 -4.21
CA MET A 433 24.41 -8.23 -5.63
C MET A 433 23.95 -6.88 -6.17
N VAL A 434 22.94 -6.28 -5.54
CA VAL A 434 22.25 -5.08 -6.05
C VAL A 434 22.23 -3.94 -5.06
N ASP A 435 22.17 -4.21 -3.77
CA ASP A 435 21.96 -3.27 -2.69
C ASP A 435 22.77 -3.65 -1.44
N ILE A 436 24.05 -3.28 -1.44
CA ILE A 436 24.99 -3.59 -0.35
C ILE A 436 24.87 -2.66 0.87
N ASP A 437 24.29 -1.47 0.66
CA ASP A 437 24.06 -0.44 1.69
C ASP A 437 22.72 -0.65 2.41
#